data_AF-A0A2W2B1B7-F1
#
_entry.id   AF-A0A2W2B1B7-F1
#
_cell.length_a   1.000
_cell.length_b   1.000
_cell.length_c   1.000
_cell.angle_alpha   90.00
_cell.angle_beta   90.00
_cell.angle_gamma   90.00
#
_symmetry.space_group_name_H-M   'P 1'
#
loop_
_entity.id
_entity.type
_entity.pdbx_description
1 polymer ?
#
loop_
_entity_poly.entity_id
_entity_poly.type
_entity_poly.pdbx_seq_one_letter_code
_entity_poly.pdbx_strand_id
1 'polypeptide(L)'
;MKSFSTKAALAICAIGLSVQAFAGNKDRSGQAGATEMLINPWGASNGVFGLNTATVSGVEAMKGNIAGLAMADRTEIGLGYTMYLSNSKVSIADLGFSQKLGNFGVLGVNIMSTSFGEIPITTYDNPSGGVGTYKPQFLNFQVGFAKEFSKYVRAGISATYVSEQVTNVSAQGACFDAGVQYVTGARNNFHFSVALRNLGTNMRYSGGGFAVDAQSQYGTYSMSQDVPSDKFGMPTYLNFGLAYDFYLDENKLQNQDDKPKHRLTAMGSFQSNSYQNDYLGLGAEYAFREMFMLRAGYRYEKDINTDQSNTMFTGFSAGASVQYKVGDKGPRLAVDYAYRPTAKPNNGVHTFTLRMHFR
;
A
#
# COMPACT_ATOMS: atom_id res chain seq x y z
N MET A 1 21.12 -10.64 37.66
CA MET A 1 19.81 -10.11 37.22
C MET A 1 19.64 -8.72 37.82
N LYS A 2 19.87 -7.65 37.05
CA LYS A 2 19.66 -6.27 37.53
C LYS A 2 18.17 -5.95 37.39
N SER A 3 17.52 -5.59 38.49
CA SER A 3 16.09 -5.26 38.52
C SER A 3 15.83 -4.02 37.66
N PHE A 4 15.12 -4.20 36.53
CA PHE A 4 14.54 -3.08 35.81
C PHE A 4 13.52 -2.42 36.74
N SER A 5 13.80 -1.19 37.17
CA SER A 5 12.92 -0.44 38.06
C SER A 5 11.60 -0.16 37.32
N THR A 6 10.49 -0.69 37.84
CA THR A 6 9.13 -0.51 37.35
C THR A 6 8.77 0.97 37.17
N LYS A 7 9.44 1.86 37.91
CA LYS A 7 9.29 3.32 37.81
C LYS A 7 9.87 3.90 36.52
N ALA A 8 10.93 3.31 35.96
CA ALA A 8 11.51 3.76 34.69
C ALA A 8 10.63 3.37 33.49
N ALA A 9 10.01 2.18 33.54
CA ALA A 9 9.02 1.75 32.54
C ALA A 9 7.77 2.64 32.57
N LEU A 10 7.26 2.95 33.77
CA LEU A 10 6.13 3.89 33.94
C LEU A 10 6.47 5.31 33.48
N ALA A 11 7.69 5.80 33.69
CA ALA A 11 8.13 7.11 33.21
C ALA A 11 8.22 7.16 31.67
N ILE A 12 8.70 6.09 31.02
CA ILE A 12 8.75 6.01 29.56
C ILE A 12 7.33 5.91 28.97
N CYS A 13 6.43 5.13 29.59
CA CYS A 13 5.02 5.10 29.21
C CYS A 13 4.32 6.45 29.42
N ALA A 14 4.65 7.18 30.48
CA ALA A 14 4.08 8.50 30.77
C ALA A 14 4.58 9.59 29.79
N ILE A 15 5.84 9.53 29.35
CA ILE A 15 6.39 10.45 28.34
C ILE A 15 5.84 10.11 26.93
N GLY A 16 5.52 8.85 26.65
CA GLY A 16 4.86 8.43 25.41
C GLY A 16 3.39 8.86 25.30
N LEU A 17 2.74 9.19 26.41
CA LEU A 17 1.32 9.60 26.45
C LEU A 17 1.08 11.10 26.18
N SER A 18 2.14 11.92 26.11
CA SER A 18 2.01 13.39 26.02
C SER A 18 2.38 14.01 24.68
N VAL A 19 2.63 13.22 23.63
CA VAL A 19 2.82 13.78 22.28
C VAL A 19 1.47 13.87 21.59
N GLN A 20 0.80 15.01 21.74
CA GLN A 20 -0.23 15.39 20.77
C GLN A 20 0.46 15.69 19.43
N ALA A 21 0.66 14.65 18.62
CA ALA A 21 1.10 14.79 17.25
C ALA A 21 -0.07 15.36 16.43
N PHE A 22 -0.21 16.68 16.39
CA PHE A 22 -0.97 17.36 15.35
C PHE A 22 -0.02 17.53 14.14
N ALA A 23 -0.03 16.55 13.24
CA ALA A 23 0.81 16.55 12.04
C ALA A 23 0.00 16.25 10.77
N GLY A 24 -1.17 16.89 10.62
CA GLY A 24 -1.97 16.83 9.39
C GLY A 24 -2.18 18.22 8.81
N ASN A 25 -1.99 18.37 7.49
CA ASN A 25 -2.28 19.62 6.78
C ASN A 25 -3.73 19.61 6.26
N LYS A 26 -4.69 20.00 7.11
CA LYS A 26 -6.13 19.99 6.78
C LYS A 26 -6.45 20.83 5.53
N ASP A 27 -5.71 21.91 5.32
CA ASP A 27 -5.97 22.93 4.28
C ASP A 27 -5.77 22.41 2.85
N ARG A 28 -5.14 21.23 2.68
CA ARG A 28 -4.88 20.63 1.35
C ARG A 28 -5.67 19.34 1.12
N SER A 29 -6.54 18.95 2.05
CA SER A 29 -7.39 17.77 1.85
C SER A 29 -8.29 17.95 0.61
N GLY A 30 -8.25 16.97 -0.30
CA GLY A 30 -8.97 17.03 -1.58
C GLY A 30 -8.23 17.69 -2.76
N GLN A 31 -6.98 18.15 -2.57
CA GLN A 31 -6.14 18.69 -3.65
C GLN A 31 -5.14 17.68 -4.25
N ALA A 32 -5.09 16.46 -3.72
CA ALA A 32 -4.30 15.38 -4.31
C ALA A 32 -5.05 14.71 -5.45
N GLY A 33 -4.34 14.41 -6.53
CA GLY A 33 -4.76 13.39 -7.50
C GLY A 33 -3.93 12.11 -7.33
N ALA A 34 -4.05 11.16 -8.26
CA ALA A 34 -3.38 9.85 -8.18
C ALA A 34 -3.67 9.08 -6.88
N THR A 35 -4.88 9.22 -6.32
CA THR A 35 -5.23 8.61 -5.02
C THR A 35 -5.24 7.08 -5.05
N GLU A 36 -5.36 6.46 -6.22
CA GLU A 36 -5.21 5.03 -6.42
C GLU A 36 -3.82 4.52 -6.03
N MET A 37 -2.78 5.37 -6.05
CA MET A 37 -1.44 5.02 -5.57
C MET A 37 -1.40 4.66 -4.07
N LEU A 38 -2.39 5.12 -3.29
CA LEU A 38 -2.51 4.80 -1.87
C LEU A 38 -3.13 3.42 -1.63
N ILE A 39 -3.69 2.80 -2.67
CA ILE A 39 -4.29 1.47 -2.56
C ILE A 39 -3.17 0.43 -2.58
N ASN A 40 -3.05 -0.33 -1.49
CA ASN A 40 -2.20 -1.52 -1.48
C ASN A 40 -2.95 -2.65 -2.22
N PRO A 41 -2.35 -3.28 -3.26
CA PRO A 41 -3.01 -4.32 -4.04
C PRO A 41 -2.79 -5.74 -3.48
N TRP A 42 -2.05 -5.90 -2.38
CA TRP A 42 -1.59 -7.19 -1.86
C TRP A 42 -2.41 -7.68 -0.67
N GLY A 43 -2.92 -8.91 -0.75
CA GLY A 43 -3.79 -9.52 0.25
C GLY A 43 -3.13 -9.66 1.62
N ALA A 44 -1.88 -10.12 1.68
CA ALA A 44 -1.18 -10.27 2.96
C ALA A 44 -1.04 -8.94 3.70
N SER A 45 -0.62 -7.87 3.00
CA SER A 45 -0.52 -6.52 3.58
C SER A 45 -1.89 -5.96 3.94
N ASN A 46 -2.91 -6.15 3.09
CA ASN A 46 -4.27 -5.69 3.36
C ASN A 46 -4.95 -6.39 4.55
N GLY A 47 -4.53 -7.61 4.91
CA GLY A 47 -5.05 -8.32 6.08
C GLY A 47 -4.81 -7.58 7.40
N VAL A 48 -3.79 -6.72 7.44
CA VAL A 48 -3.47 -5.80 8.54
C VAL A 48 -3.51 -4.34 8.10
N PHE A 49 -4.28 -3.98 7.07
CA PHE A 49 -4.40 -2.59 6.60
C PHE A 49 -3.07 -1.92 6.21
N GLY A 50 -2.08 -2.68 5.75
CA GLY A 50 -0.76 -2.16 5.40
C GLY A 50 0.11 -1.74 6.60
N LEU A 51 -0.29 -2.10 7.83
CA LEU A 51 0.45 -1.80 9.05
C LEU A 51 1.76 -2.60 9.17
N ASN A 52 1.95 -3.60 8.31
CA ASN A 52 3.15 -4.44 8.23
C ASN A 52 4.37 -3.74 7.59
N THR A 53 4.43 -2.41 7.49
CA THR A 53 5.56 -1.68 6.86
C THR A 53 6.95 -2.10 7.40
N ALA A 54 7.03 -2.52 8.67
CA ALA A 54 8.28 -2.99 9.28
C ALA A 54 8.66 -4.44 8.94
N THR A 55 7.69 -5.26 8.51
CA THR A 55 7.86 -6.70 8.28
C THR A 55 7.50 -7.13 6.85
N VAL A 56 6.97 -6.22 6.03
CA VAL A 56 6.61 -6.46 4.63
C VAL A 56 7.85 -6.89 3.84
N SER A 57 7.70 -7.87 2.94
CA SER A 57 8.84 -8.48 2.25
C SER A 57 8.46 -8.99 0.85
N GLY A 58 9.44 -9.09 -0.06
CA GLY A 58 9.20 -9.59 -1.41
C GLY A 58 8.50 -8.56 -2.31
N VAL A 59 7.65 -9.00 -3.25
CA VAL A 59 7.04 -8.08 -4.24
C VAL A 59 6.04 -7.10 -3.61
N GLU A 60 5.39 -7.50 -2.53
CA GLU A 60 4.45 -6.65 -1.78
C GLU A 60 5.12 -5.41 -1.15
N ALA A 61 6.43 -5.52 -0.86
CA ALA A 61 7.22 -4.45 -0.28
C ALA A 61 7.27 -3.21 -1.19
N MET A 62 7.18 -3.39 -2.51
CA MET A 62 7.14 -2.28 -3.47
C MET A 62 5.94 -1.34 -3.24
N LYS A 63 4.82 -1.87 -2.68
CA LYS A 63 3.61 -1.11 -2.32
C LYS A 63 3.42 -0.93 -0.82
N GLY A 64 4.47 -1.17 -0.02
CA GLY A 64 4.47 -0.97 1.43
C GLY A 64 5.70 -0.19 1.87
N ASN A 65 6.84 -0.87 1.98
CA ASN A 65 8.15 -0.30 2.25
C ASN A 65 9.20 -0.98 1.37
N ILE A 66 9.78 -0.24 0.43
CA ILE A 66 10.70 -0.78 -0.59
C ILE A 66 11.92 -1.49 0.01
N ALA A 67 12.33 -1.20 1.25
CA ALA A 67 13.42 -1.91 1.91
C ALA A 67 13.14 -3.43 2.05
N GLY A 68 11.87 -3.82 2.20
CA GLY A 68 11.45 -5.21 2.31
C GLY A 68 11.70 -6.04 1.05
N LEU A 69 11.90 -5.40 -0.10
CA LEU A 69 12.25 -6.08 -1.35
C LEU A 69 13.61 -6.80 -1.23
N ALA A 70 14.52 -6.30 -0.38
CA ALA A 70 15.82 -6.93 -0.12
C ALA A 70 15.71 -8.35 0.47
N MET A 71 14.55 -8.72 1.03
CA MET A 71 14.29 -10.04 1.61
C MET A 71 13.88 -11.09 0.57
N ALA A 72 13.72 -10.74 -0.71
CA ALA A 72 13.44 -11.74 -1.74
C ALA A 72 14.59 -12.76 -1.83
N ASP A 73 14.27 -14.05 -1.74
CA ASP A 73 15.27 -15.12 -1.73
C ASP A 73 15.93 -15.31 -3.11
N ARG A 74 15.13 -15.31 -4.18
CA ARG A 74 15.59 -15.46 -5.57
C ARG A 74 14.65 -14.74 -6.53
N THR A 75 13.74 -15.46 -7.15
CA THR A 75 12.72 -14.89 -8.05
C THR A 75 11.38 -14.97 -7.34
N GLU A 76 10.60 -13.89 -7.38
CA GLU A 76 9.24 -13.89 -6.88
C GLU A 76 8.33 -13.26 -7.91
N ILE A 77 7.18 -13.89 -8.16
CA ILE A 77 6.13 -13.38 -9.03
C ILE A 77 4.86 -13.30 -8.19
N GLY A 78 4.17 -12.16 -8.22
CA GLY A 78 2.92 -11.95 -7.54
C GLY A 78 1.85 -11.42 -8.48
N LEU A 79 0.63 -11.89 -8.29
CA LEU A 79 -0.57 -11.39 -8.94
C LEU A 79 -1.56 -10.96 -7.86
N GLY A 80 -2.00 -9.71 -7.91
CA GLY A 80 -3.03 -9.15 -7.02
C GLY A 80 -4.30 -8.81 -7.79
N TYR A 81 -5.45 -9.09 -7.20
CA TYR A 81 -6.73 -8.62 -7.71
C TYR A 81 -7.59 -8.12 -6.55
N THR A 82 -7.96 -6.84 -6.60
CA THR A 82 -8.81 -6.20 -5.61
C THR A 82 -10.14 -5.80 -6.24
N MET A 83 -11.22 -6.29 -5.65
CA MET A 83 -12.58 -5.80 -5.91
C MET A 83 -12.80 -4.60 -5.00
N TYR A 84 -12.71 -3.41 -5.58
CA TYR A 84 -12.82 -2.17 -4.83
C TYR A 84 -14.29 -1.76 -4.75
N LEU A 85 -14.86 -1.74 -3.54
CA LEU A 85 -16.30 -1.55 -3.32
C LEU A 85 -17.14 -2.58 -4.08
N SER A 86 -17.41 -3.75 -3.48
CA SER A 86 -18.11 -4.85 -4.15
C SER A 86 -19.36 -4.38 -4.90
N ASN A 87 -19.50 -4.77 -6.17
CA ASN A 87 -20.54 -4.33 -7.13
C ASN A 87 -20.33 -2.97 -7.83
N SER A 88 -19.28 -2.20 -7.52
CA SER A 88 -19.01 -0.90 -8.17
C SER A 88 -18.39 -0.99 -9.57
N LYS A 89 -18.04 -2.22 -10.03
CA LYS A 89 -17.18 -2.51 -11.20
C LYS A 89 -15.75 -1.97 -11.11
N VAL A 90 -15.39 -1.23 -10.05
CA VAL A 90 -14.02 -0.76 -9.83
C VAL A 90 -13.15 -1.92 -9.37
N SER A 91 -12.04 -2.14 -10.07
CA SER A 91 -11.09 -3.20 -9.76
C SER A 91 -9.65 -2.74 -9.92
N ILE A 92 -8.77 -3.30 -9.09
CA ILE A 92 -7.32 -3.12 -9.19
C ILE A 92 -6.70 -4.46 -9.51
N ALA A 93 -5.97 -4.53 -10.61
CA ALA A 93 -5.12 -5.66 -10.96
C ALA A 93 -3.66 -5.27 -10.76
N ASP A 94 -2.85 -6.17 -10.21
CA ASP A 94 -1.44 -5.92 -9.95
C ASP A 94 -0.58 -7.11 -10.36
N LEU A 95 0.57 -6.83 -10.96
CA LEU A 95 1.62 -7.77 -11.30
C LEU A 95 2.92 -7.30 -10.65
N GLY A 96 3.48 -8.12 -9.77
CA GLY A 96 4.78 -7.92 -9.15
C GLY A 96 5.79 -8.96 -9.60
N PHE A 97 7.02 -8.51 -9.84
CA PHE A 97 8.17 -9.36 -10.13
C PHE A 97 9.35 -8.87 -9.28
N SER A 98 10.09 -9.79 -8.67
CA SER A 98 11.39 -9.46 -8.07
C SER A 98 12.44 -10.52 -8.39
N GLN A 99 13.68 -10.06 -8.49
CA GLN A 99 14.83 -10.87 -8.81
C GLN A 99 16.04 -10.46 -7.95
N LYS A 100 16.54 -11.40 -7.15
CA LYS A 100 17.81 -11.27 -6.45
C LYS A 100 18.97 -11.37 -7.42
N LEU A 101 19.88 -10.41 -7.34
CA LEU A 101 21.11 -10.31 -8.14
C LEU A 101 22.34 -10.65 -7.29
N GLY A 102 22.36 -11.86 -6.73
CA GLY A 102 23.41 -12.30 -5.82
C GLY A 102 23.55 -11.35 -4.61
N ASN A 103 24.77 -10.86 -4.38
CA ASN A 103 25.08 -9.93 -3.28
C ASN A 103 24.88 -8.44 -3.64
N PHE A 104 24.53 -8.14 -4.89
CA PHE A 104 24.35 -6.76 -5.34
C PHE A 104 23.10 -6.14 -4.70
N GLY A 105 22.00 -6.90 -4.66
CA GLY A 105 20.71 -6.50 -4.13
C GLY A 105 19.58 -7.23 -4.84
N VAL A 106 18.38 -6.68 -4.76
CA VAL A 106 17.16 -7.20 -5.41
C VAL A 106 16.58 -6.10 -6.30
N LEU A 107 16.29 -6.44 -7.56
CA LEU A 107 15.49 -5.61 -8.44
C LEU A 107 14.03 -6.05 -8.38
N GLY A 108 13.13 -5.08 -8.50
CA GLY A 108 11.69 -5.31 -8.53
C GLY A 108 11.02 -4.50 -9.63
N VAL A 109 9.99 -5.07 -10.24
CA VAL A 109 9.07 -4.40 -11.15
C VAL A 109 7.67 -4.63 -10.64
N ASN A 110 6.85 -3.59 -10.62
CA ASN A 110 5.44 -3.68 -10.27
C ASN A 110 4.60 -2.88 -11.27
N ILE A 111 3.48 -3.49 -11.69
CA ILE A 111 2.51 -2.88 -12.59
C ILE A 111 1.15 -2.98 -11.91
N MET A 112 0.56 -1.84 -11.60
CA MET A 112 -0.76 -1.75 -10.99
C MET A 112 -1.69 -1.02 -11.95
N SER A 113 -2.83 -1.62 -12.27
CA SER A 113 -3.86 -1.05 -13.14
C SER A 113 -5.17 -0.93 -12.37
N THR A 114 -5.75 0.26 -12.38
CA THR A 114 -7.08 0.52 -11.82
C THR A 114 -8.07 0.72 -12.97
N SER A 115 -9.10 -0.10 -13.00
CA SER A 115 -10.20 0.01 -13.95
C SER A 115 -11.49 0.40 -13.23
N PHE A 116 -12.25 1.31 -13.82
CA PHE A 116 -13.54 1.76 -13.30
C PHE A 116 -14.72 1.09 -14.02
N GLY A 117 -14.45 0.12 -14.89
CA GLY A 117 -15.44 -0.50 -15.75
C GLY A 117 -15.98 0.45 -16.83
N GLU A 118 -17.10 0.07 -17.43
CA GLU A 118 -17.80 0.92 -18.40
C GLU A 118 -18.83 1.79 -17.68
N ILE A 119 -18.70 3.10 -17.85
CA ILE A 119 -19.61 4.09 -17.28
C ILE A 119 -20.49 4.65 -18.40
N PRO A 120 -21.83 4.57 -18.30
CA PRO A 120 -22.73 5.12 -19.30
C PRO A 120 -22.65 6.64 -19.30
N ILE A 121 -22.60 7.22 -20.50
CA ILE A 121 -22.70 8.66 -20.69
C ILE A 121 -24.17 9.05 -20.52
N THR A 122 -24.43 10.00 -19.63
CA THR A 122 -25.77 10.58 -19.39
C THR A 122 -25.77 12.05 -19.78
N THR A 123 -26.87 12.51 -20.36
CA THR A 123 -27.11 13.91 -20.69
C THR A 123 -28.47 14.33 -20.17
N TYR A 124 -28.77 15.63 -20.22
CA TYR A 124 -30.12 16.13 -19.89
C TYR A 124 -31.20 15.43 -20.76
N ASP A 125 -30.94 15.28 -22.05
CA ASP A 125 -31.86 14.62 -23.00
C ASP A 125 -31.88 13.09 -22.87
N ASN A 126 -30.82 12.51 -22.29
CA ASN A 126 -30.71 11.08 -22.08
C ASN A 126 -30.22 10.72 -20.67
N PRO A 127 -31.09 10.88 -19.65
CA PRO A 127 -30.72 10.66 -18.25
C PRO A 127 -30.51 9.19 -17.92
N SER A 128 -31.11 8.28 -18.68
CA SER A 128 -30.92 6.82 -18.55
C SER A 128 -29.67 6.31 -19.27
N GLY A 129 -28.97 7.17 -20.01
CA GLY A 129 -27.83 6.82 -20.84
C GLY A 129 -28.23 6.10 -22.14
N GLY A 130 -27.24 5.60 -22.89
CA GLY A 130 -27.48 4.99 -24.22
C GLY A 130 -26.92 5.81 -25.40
N VAL A 131 -26.21 6.90 -25.10
CA VAL A 131 -25.39 7.65 -26.07
C VAL A 131 -23.92 7.19 -26.09
N GLY A 132 -23.61 6.09 -25.42
CA GLY A 132 -22.28 5.49 -25.34
C GLY A 132 -21.78 5.30 -23.91
N THR A 133 -20.54 4.86 -23.80
CA THR A 133 -19.85 4.61 -22.53
C THR A 133 -18.43 5.14 -22.58
N TYR A 134 -17.88 5.53 -21.43
CA TYR A 134 -16.45 5.81 -21.28
C TYR A 134 -15.82 4.87 -20.25
N LYS A 135 -14.50 4.65 -20.38
CA LYS A 135 -13.73 3.70 -19.56
C LYS A 135 -12.50 4.39 -18.97
N PRO A 136 -12.59 4.94 -17.76
CA PRO A 136 -11.42 5.45 -17.06
C PRO A 136 -10.43 4.31 -16.75
N GLN A 137 -9.14 4.57 -16.95
CA GLN A 137 -8.07 3.62 -16.66
C GLN A 137 -6.84 4.34 -16.12
N PHE A 138 -6.39 3.91 -14.93
CA PHE A 138 -5.18 4.43 -14.29
C PHE A 138 -4.11 3.35 -14.24
N LEU A 139 -2.86 3.72 -14.51
CA LEU A 139 -1.71 2.81 -14.60
C LEU A 139 -0.56 3.35 -13.76
N ASN A 140 0.00 2.49 -12.93
CA ASN A 140 1.22 2.73 -12.17
C ASN A 140 2.27 1.69 -12.54
N PHE A 141 3.40 2.15 -13.07
CA PHE A 141 4.55 1.32 -13.41
C PHE A 141 5.71 1.68 -12.50
N GLN A 142 6.15 0.75 -11.66
CA GLN A 142 7.17 0.96 -10.64
C GLN A 142 8.37 0.06 -10.87
N VAL A 143 9.57 0.63 -10.76
CA VAL A 143 10.85 -0.08 -10.73
C VAL A 143 11.55 0.20 -9.43
N GLY A 144 12.04 -0.84 -8.77
CA GLY A 144 12.62 -0.75 -7.44
C GLY A 144 13.95 -1.48 -7.33
N PHE A 145 14.80 -0.97 -6.45
CA PHE A 145 16.02 -1.64 -6.02
C PHE A 145 16.12 -1.59 -4.49
N ALA A 146 16.46 -2.72 -3.89
CA ALA A 146 16.69 -2.80 -2.45
C ALA A 146 17.89 -3.68 -2.14
N LYS A 147 18.56 -3.36 -1.03
CA LYS A 147 19.76 -4.05 -0.59
C LYS A 147 19.79 -4.21 0.92
N GLU A 148 20.27 -5.37 1.36
CA GLU A 148 20.70 -5.59 2.73
C GLU A 148 22.13 -5.03 2.90
N PHE A 149 22.26 -3.96 3.68
CA PHE A 149 23.56 -3.29 3.95
C PHE A 149 24.30 -3.93 5.12
N SER A 150 23.55 -4.48 6.06
CA SER A 150 24.07 -5.28 7.17
C SER A 150 23.02 -6.29 7.59
N LYS A 151 23.37 -7.23 8.49
CA LYS A 151 22.44 -8.19 9.08
C LYS A 151 21.19 -7.55 9.71
N TYR A 152 21.25 -6.26 10.02
CA TYR A 152 20.21 -5.53 10.73
C TYR A 152 19.57 -4.42 9.91
N VAL A 153 20.16 -4.00 8.78
CA VAL A 153 19.71 -2.81 8.02
C VAL A 153 19.48 -3.16 6.57
N ARG A 154 18.26 -2.89 6.10
CA ARG A 154 17.85 -2.98 4.71
C ARG A 154 17.38 -1.61 4.26
N ALA A 155 17.73 -1.22 3.04
CA ALA A 155 17.21 0.00 2.45
C ALA A 155 16.90 -0.22 0.98
N GLY A 156 15.98 0.58 0.46
CA GLY A 156 15.59 0.53 -0.94
C GLY A 156 15.10 1.88 -1.45
N ILE A 157 15.10 1.98 -2.77
CA ILE A 157 14.56 3.10 -3.53
C ILE A 157 13.74 2.57 -4.70
N SER A 158 12.74 3.34 -5.12
CA SER A 158 12.00 3.03 -6.35
C SER A 158 11.57 4.30 -7.07
N ALA A 159 11.29 4.16 -8.36
CA ALA A 159 10.64 5.17 -9.17
C ALA A 159 9.34 4.61 -9.72
N THR A 160 8.27 5.40 -9.68
CA THR A 160 6.96 5.05 -10.24
C THR A 160 6.57 6.07 -11.30
N TYR A 161 6.23 5.59 -12.48
CA TYR A 161 5.50 6.35 -13.50
C TYR A 161 4.01 6.14 -13.31
N VAL A 162 3.26 7.25 -13.32
CA VAL A 162 1.82 7.32 -13.08
C VAL A 162 1.15 7.86 -14.33
N SER A 163 0.10 7.22 -14.79
CA SER A 163 -0.73 7.67 -15.91
C SER A 163 -2.20 7.49 -15.57
N GLU A 164 -2.96 8.56 -15.65
CA GLU A 164 -4.41 8.56 -15.50
C GLU A 164 -5.06 8.94 -16.83
N GLN A 165 -5.99 8.12 -17.33
CA GLN A 165 -6.72 8.40 -18.55
C GLN A 165 -8.22 8.36 -18.32
N VAL A 166 -8.91 9.40 -18.79
CA VAL A 166 -10.38 9.50 -18.79
C VAL A 166 -10.81 10.03 -20.15
N THR A 167 -11.39 9.17 -21.00
CA THR A 167 -11.85 9.55 -22.34
C THR A 167 -10.75 10.20 -23.18
N ASN A 168 -10.82 11.51 -23.45
CA ASN A 168 -9.90 12.27 -24.31
C ASN A 168 -8.97 13.18 -23.49
N VAL A 169 -8.87 12.97 -22.17
CA VAL A 169 -7.93 13.66 -21.30
C VAL A 169 -7.04 12.66 -20.56
N SER A 170 -5.82 13.08 -20.28
CA SER A 170 -4.84 12.29 -19.53
C SER A 170 -3.99 13.16 -18.62
N ALA A 171 -3.51 12.58 -17.53
CA ALA A 171 -2.52 13.16 -16.64
C ALA A 171 -1.37 12.17 -16.43
N GLN A 172 -0.14 12.66 -16.41
CA GLN A 172 1.05 11.81 -16.23
C GLN A 172 1.98 12.44 -15.20
N GLY A 173 2.73 11.60 -14.50
CA GLY A 173 3.74 12.06 -13.58
C GLY A 173 4.72 10.97 -13.17
N ALA A 174 5.73 11.35 -12.40
CA ALA A 174 6.67 10.42 -11.79
C ALA A 174 6.89 10.74 -10.31
N CYS A 175 7.07 9.70 -9.50
CA CYS A 175 7.50 9.81 -8.10
C CYS A 175 8.62 8.85 -7.75
N PHE A 176 9.18 9.10 -6.57
CA PHE A 176 10.17 8.27 -5.93
C PHE A 176 9.69 7.82 -4.55
N ASP A 177 10.04 6.58 -4.21
CA ASP A 177 9.90 6.05 -2.85
C ASP A 177 11.28 5.72 -2.31
N ALA A 178 11.46 5.91 -1.00
CA ALA A 178 12.65 5.49 -0.27
C ALA A 178 12.23 4.87 1.05
N GLY A 179 12.91 3.80 1.46
CA GLY A 179 12.55 3.09 2.68
C GLY A 179 13.74 2.43 3.35
N VAL A 180 13.63 2.28 4.66
CA VAL A 180 14.58 1.57 5.52
C VAL A 180 13.81 0.64 6.45
N GLN A 181 14.30 -0.58 6.60
CA GLN A 181 13.89 -1.53 7.62
C GLN A 181 15.10 -1.87 8.50
N TYR A 182 14.90 -1.81 9.80
CA TYR A 182 15.86 -2.18 10.82
C TYR A 182 15.33 -3.35 11.63
N VAL A 183 16.18 -4.34 11.89
CA VAL A 183 15.83 -5.51 12.69
C VAL A 183 16.88 -5.78 13.76
N THR A 184 16.44 -6.14 14.97
CA THR A 184 17.34 -6.45 16.10
C THR A 184 16.71 -7.46 17.07
N GLY A 185 17.48 -7.85 18.07
CA GLY A 185 17.10 -8.84 19.09
C GLY A 185 17.65 -10.24 18.80
N ALA A 186 17.51 -11.14 19.76
CA ALA A 186 18.19 -12.44 19.76
C ALA A 186 17.83 -13.31 18.53
N ARG A 187 16.60 -13.20 18.04
CA ARG A 187 16.10 -13.88 16.83
C ARG A 187 15.57 -12.89 15.80
N ASN A 188 16.14 -11.68 15.73
CA ASN A 188 15.66 -10.62 14.84
C ASN A 188 14.16 -10.32 15.06
N ASN A 189 13.76 -10.27 16.33
CA ASN A 189 12.37 -10.23 16.76
C ASN A 189 11.83 -8.80 16.93
N PHE A 190 12.66 -7.77 16.99
CA PHE A 190 12.20 -6.38 16.99
C PHE A 190 12.46 -5.76 15.63
N HIS A 191 11.42 -5.17 15.04
CA HIS A 191 11.46 -4.53 13.73
C HIS A 191 11.08 -3.06 13.84
N PHE A 192 11.81 -2.21 13.17
CA PHE A 192 11.52 -0.79 13.01
C PHE A 192 11.66 -0.41 11.54
N SER A 193 10.85 0.55 11.08
CA SER A 193 10.96 1.01 9.70
C SER A 193 10.49 2.44 9.50
N VAL A 194 11.04 3.04 8.45
CA VAL A 194 10.62 4.34 7.92
C VAL A 194 10.52 4.23 6.41
N ALA A 195 9.45 4.73 5.82
CA ALA A 195 9.26 4.80 4.37
C ALA A 195 8.67 6.15 3.97
N LEU A 196 9.32 6.84 3.04
CA LEU A 196 8.77 8.00 2.35
C LEU A 196 8.27 7.52 0.99
N ARG A 197 7.00 7.77 0.69
CA ARG A 197 6.35 7.29 -0.53
C ARG A 197 5.70 8.40 -1.32
N ASN A 198 5.66 8.19 -2.64
CA ASN A 198 5.05 9.05 -3.64
C ASN A 198 5.62 10.47 -3.69
N LEU A 199 6.91 10.65 -3.38
CA LEU A 199 7.56 11.95 -3.53
C LEU A 199 7.77 12.24 -5.02
N GLY A 200 6.90 13.06 -5.61
CA GLY A 200 6.88 13.23 -7.05
C GLY A 200 6.43 14.60 -7.55
N THR A 201 6.35 14.71 -8.87
CA THR A 201 5.97 15.92 -9.58
C THR A 201 4.48 16.22 -9.43
N ASN A 202 4.08 17.48 -9.59
CA ASN A 202 2.67 17.80 -9.81
C ASN A 202 2.22 17.22 -11.16
N MET A 203 1.00 16.72 -11.20
CA MET A 203 0.31 16.23 -12.38
C MET A 203 -0.74 17.26 -12.83
N ARG A 204 -1.19 17.15 -14.08
CA ARG A 204 -2.24 17.99 -14.65
C ARG A 204 -2.94 17.23 -15.76
N TYR A 205 -4.26 17.33 -15.83
CA TYR A 205 -5.02 16.77 -16.95
C TYR A 205 -4.90 17.66 -18.19
N SER A 206 -4.60 17.05 -19.33
CA SER A 206 -4.58 17.71 -20.63
C SER A 206 -5.13 16.80 -21.72
N GLY A 207 -5.61 17.40 -22.80
CA GLY A 207 -6.16 16.70 -23.95
C GLY A 207 -7.39 17.42 -24.52
N GLY A 208 -7.97 16.87 -25.58
CA GLY A 208 -9.05 17.51 -26.33
C GLY A 208 -10.34 17.74 -25.53
N GLY A 209 -10.48 17.15 -24.33
CA GLY A 209 -11.60 17.45 -23.43
C GLY A 209 -11.57 18.85 -22.81
N PHE A 210 -10.44 19.55 -22.89
CA PHE A 210 -10.31 20.95 -22.45
C PHE A 210 -10.29 21.95 -23.60
N ALA A 211 -10.46 21.49 -24.84
CA ALA A 211 -10.60 22.35 -25.99
C ALA A 211 -11.99 22.99 -25.99
N VAL A 212 -12.05 24.32 -26.07
CA VAL A 212 -13.30 25.08 -26.23
C VAL A 212 -13.28 25.83 -27.55
N ASP A 213 -14.42 25.87 -28.23
CA ASP A 213 -14.62 26.72 -29.40
C ASP A 213 -14.68 28.19 -28.97
N ALA A 214 -13.73 28.99 -29.47
CA ALA A 214 -13.68 30.43 -29.24
C ALA A 214 -13.84 31.17 -30.58
N GLN A 215 -14.70 32.20 -30.59
CA GLN A 215 -14.79 33.10 -31.75
C GLN A 215 -13.57 34.02 -31.83
N SER A 216 -13.01 34.15 -33.03
CA SER A 216 -11.90 35.08 -33.29
C SER A 216 -12.33 36.53 -33.03
N GLN A 217 -11.48 37.33 -32.36
CA GLN A 217 -11.70 38.77 -32.17
C GLN A 217 -11.79 39.56 -33.50
N TYR A 218 -11.36 38.96 -34.62
CA TYR A 218 -11.22 39.64 -35.91
C TYR A 218 -11.89 38.90 -37.08
N GLY A 219 -12.77 37.90 -36.86
CA GLY A 219 -13.43 37.20 -37.98
C GLY A 219 -14.49 36.16 -37.60
N THR A 220 -15.27 35.74 -38.60
CA THR A 220 -16.43 34.82 -38.53
C THR A 220 -16.06 33.32 -38.40
N TYR A 221 -14.83 32.98 -38.01
CA TYR A 221 -14.37 31.59 -37.90
C TYR A 221 -14.12 31.18 -36.45
N SER A 222 -14.49 29.93 -36.11
CA SER A 222 -14.23 29.31 -34.81
C SER A 222 -12.76 28.87 -34.71
N MET A 223 -12.14 29.09 -33.56
CA MET A 223 -10.82 28.59 -33.21
C MET A 223 -10.92 27.76 -31.93
N SER A 224 -10.35 26.56 -31.94
CA SER A 224 -10.23 25.74 -30.74
C SER A 224 -9.13 26.30 -29.83
N GLN A 225 -9.48 26.67 -28.60
CA GLN A 225 -8.54 27.09 -27.57
C GLN A 225 -8.50 26.08 -26.42
N ASP A 226 -7.30 25.71 -25.98
CA ASP A 226 -7.14 24.81 -24.83
C ASP A 226 -7.25 25.59 -23.52
N VAL A 227 -8.21 25.23 -22.67
CA VAL A 227 -8.33 25.78 -21.32
C VAL A 227 -7.43 24.99 -20.37
N PRO A 228 -6.40 25.60 -19.76
CA PRO A 228 -5.53 24.88 -18.87
C PRO A 228 -6.24 24.46 -17.58
N SER A 229 -6.23 23.17 -17.26
CA SER A 229 -6.64 22.67 -15.95
C SER A 229 -5.58 22.96 -14.87
N ASP A 230 -6.02 22.95 -13.61
CA ASP A 230 -5.13 23.13 -12.46
C ASP A 230 -4.20 21.93 -12.24
N LYS A 231 -3.05 22.23 -11.62
CA LYS A 231 -2.08 21.20 -11.21
C LYS A 231 -2.46 20.61 -9.86
N PHE A 232 -2.31 19.31 -9.72
CA PHE A 232 -2.49 18.59 -8.45
C PHE A 232 -1.22 17.86 -8.05
N GLY A 233 -0.97 17.78 -6.74
CA GLY A 233 0.19 17.07 -6.21
C GLY A 233 -0.07 15.56 -6.12
N MET A 234 1.01 14.78 -6.15
CA MET A 234 0.97 13.36 -5.83
C MET A 234 0.73 13.13 -4.34
N PRO A 235 0.14 11.99 -3.94
CA PRO A 235 -0.25 11.75 -2.55
C PRO A 235 0.95 11.25 -1.74
N THR A 236 1.88 12.18 -1.44
CA THR A 236 3.08 11.90 -0.64
C THR A 236 2.70 11.58 0.80
N TYR A 237 3.35 10.57 1.37
CA TYR A 237 3.22 10.26 2.78
C TYR A 237 4.50 9.69 3.37
N LEU A 238 4.64 9.86 4.68
CA LEU A 238 5.71 9.30 5.49
C LEU A 238 5.12 8.25 6.42
N ASN A 239 5.66 7.04 6.40
CA ASN A 239 5.18 5.92 7.19
C ASN A 239 6.27 5.43 8.16
N PHE A 240 5.91 5.28 9.42
CA PHE A 240 6.72 4.67 10.48
C PHE A 240 6.08 3.36 10.91
N GLY A 241 6.90 2.34 11.15
CA GLY A 241 6.44 1.04 11.57
C GLY A 241 7.27 0.45 12.70
N LEU A 242 6.59 -0.24 13.61
CA LEU A 242 7.18 -1.05 14.66
C LEU A 242 6.50 -2.42 14.63
N ALA A 243 7.28 -3.48 14.81
CA ALA A 243 6.72 -4.81 15.03
C ALA A 243 7.60 -5.63 15.97
N TYR A 244 6.97 -6.58 16.66
CA TYR A 244 7.65 -7.53 17.52
C TYR A 244 7.16 -8.95 17.29
N ASP A 245 8.08 -9.87 17.05
CA ASP A 245 7.81 -11.30 16.87
C ASP A 245 7.94 -12.05 18.20
N PHE A 246 6.85 -12.66 18.63
CA PHE A 246 6.78 -13.57 19.75
C PHE A 246 6.80 -15.01 19.24
N TYR A 247 7.82 -15.78 19.62
CA TYR A 247 7.94 -17.19 19.30
C TYR A 247 7.36 -18.04 20.44
N LEU A 248 6.10 -18.46 20.29
CA LEU A 248 5.30 -19.02 21.40
C LEU A 248 5.77 -20.41 21.86
N ASP A 249 6.47 -21.14 21.00
CA ASP A 249 6.98 -22.48 21.25
C ASP A 249 8.49 -22.53 21.45
N GLU A 250 9.14 -21.38 21.65
CA GLU A 250 10.60 -21.28 21.84
C GLU A 250 11.11 -22.14 23.02
N ASN A 251 10.35 -22.18 24.12
CA ASN A 251 10.71 -22.98 25.30
C ASN A 251 10.48 -24.49 25.14
N LYS A 252 9.92 -24.94 24.01
CA LYS A 252 9.61 -26.34 23.72
C LYS A 252 10.49 -26.92 22.61
N LEU A 253 11.48 -26.17 22.13
CA LEU A 253 12.42 -26.62 21.12
C LEU A 253 13.40 -27.63 21.73
N GLN A 254 13.55 -28.78 21.08
CA GLN A 254 14.44 -29.85 21.56
C GLN A 254 15.90 -29.61 21.16
N ASN A 255 16.12 -28.91 20.04
CA ASN A 255 17.45 -28.54 19.53
C ASN A 255 17.59 -27.02 19.37
N GLN A 256 18.80 -26.49 19.53
CA GLN A 256 19.09 -25.06 19.31
C GLN A 256 18.80 -24.59 17.87
N ASP A 257 18.84 -25.50 16.91
CA ASP A 257 18.62 -25.21 15.48
C ASP A 257 17.15 -25.32 15.04
N ASP A 258 16.25 -25.81 15.90
CA ASP A 258 14.84 -25.93 15.53
C ASP A 258 14.19 -24.56 15.40
N LYS A 259 13.41 -24.38 14.32
CA LYS A 259 12.63 -23.18 14.11
C LYS A 259 11.31 -23.26 14.89
N PRO A 260 10.94 -22.20 15.65
CA PRO A 260 9.62 -22.08 16.24
C PRO A 260 8.53 -22.29 15.18
N LYS A 261 7.52 -23.08 15.52
CA LYS A 261 6.37 -23.36 14.66
C LYS A 261 5.28 -22.31 14.84
N HIS A 262 5.28 -21.56 15.94
CA HIS A 262 4.25 -20.58 16.25
C HIS A 262 4.87 -19.19 16.43
N ARG A 263 4.60 -18.30 15.47
CA ARG A 263 4.99 -16.89 15.54
C ARG A 263 3.73 -16.04 15.68
N LEU A 264 3.73 -15.15 16.66
CA LEU A 264 2.76 -14.07 16.80
C LEU A 264 3.52 -12.75 16.62
N THR A 265 3.15 -11.96 15.64
CA THR A 265 3.74 -10.63 15.41
C THR A 265 2.73 -9.57 15.80
N ALA A 266 3.06 -8.75 16.78
CA ALA A 266 2.31 -7.53 17.07
C ALA A 266 2.95 -6.38 16.29
N MET A 267 2.14 -5.53 15.65
CA MET A 267 2.63 -4.42 14.85
C MET A 267 1.84 -3.15 15.09
N GLY A 268 2.53 -2.02 14.96
CA GLY A 268 1.95 -0.69 14.98
C GLY A 268 2.58 0.16 13.90
N SER A 269 1.77 1.01 13.26
CA SER A 269 2.25 1.92 12.23
C SER A 269 1.55 3.26 12.31
N PHE A 270 2.33 4.31 12.05
CA PHE A 270 1.86 5.68 11.93
C PHE A 270 2.19 6.19 10.53
N GLN A 271 1.19 6.71 9.81
CA GLN A 271 1.34 7.29 8.49
C GLN A 271 0.90 8.74 8.50
N SER A 272 1.83 9.65 8.24
CA SER A 272 1.56 11.07 8.05
C SER A 272 1.32 11.36 6.57
N ASN A 273 0.12 11.85 6.25
CA ASN A 273 -0.32 12.08 4.87
C ASN A 273 -0.30 13.56 4.52
N SER A 274 0.13 13.90 3.30
CA SER A 274 0.20 15.30 2.87
C SER A 274 -1.17 15.90 2.49
N TYR A 275 -2.12 15.04 2.08
CA TYR A 275 -3.43 15.44 1.52
C TYR A 275 -4.63 14.64 2.08
N GLN A 276 -4.39 13.78 3.06
CA GLN A 276 -5.41 12.98 3.75
C GLN A 276 -5.20 13.07 5.26
N ASN A 277 -6.13 12.53 6.05
CA ASN A 277 -5.93 12.38 7.48
C ASN A 277 -4.76 11.44 7.78
N ASP A 278 -4.06 11.68 8.89
CA ASP A 278 -3.04 10.76 9.35
C ASP A 278 -3.67 9.46 9.86
N TYR A 279 -2.91 8.38 9.72
CA TYR A 279 -3.32 7.06 10.16
C TYR A 279 -2.47 6.60 11.33
N LEU A 280 -3.13 6.06 12.34
CA LEU A 280 -2.47 5.29 13.40
C LEU A 280 -3.16 3.94 13.45
N GLY A 281 -2.40 2.85 13.36
CA GLY A 281 -2.99 1.53 13.44
C GLY A 281 -2.18 0.53 14.24
N LEU A 282 -2.90 -0.49 14.67
CA LEU A 282 -2.38 -1.64 15.39
C LEU A 282 -2.86 -2.91 14.68
N GLY A 283 -2.01 -3.91 14.60
CA GLY A 283 -2.34 -5.18 13.98
C GLY A 283 -1.61 -6.34 14.63
N ALA A 284 -2.08 -7.54 14.32
CA ALA A 284 -1.45 -8.78 14.70
C ALA A 284 -1.46 -9.77 13.54
N GLU A 285 -0.36 -10.52 13.41
CA GLU A 285 -0.25 -11.67 12.52
C GLU A 285 0.10 -12.89 13.36
N TYR A 286 -0.68 -13.96 13.23
CA TYR A 286 -0.33 -15.27 13.76
C TYR A 286 0.06 -16.18 12.61
N ALA A 287 1.27 -16.74 12.66
CA ALA A 287 1.80 -17.66 11.65
C ALA A 287 2.09 -19.03 12.28
N PHE A 288 1.49 -20.06 11.70
CA PHE A 288 1.79 -21.46 11.98
C PHE A 288 2.68 -22.04 10.88
N ARG A 289 3.91 -22.39 11.26
CA ARG A 289 4.99 -22.95 10.42
C ARG A 289 5.31 -22.11 9.18
N GLU A 290 5.00 -20.82 9.19
CA GLU A 290 5.04 -19.96 8.00
C GLU A 290 4.22 -20.52 6.81
N MET A 291 3.27 -21.41 7.09
CA MET A 291 2.38 -22.03 6.10
C MET A 291 0.98 -21.44 6.19
N PHE A 292 0.44 -21.31 7.40
CA PHE A 292 -0.88 -20.76 7.62
C PHE A 292 -0.75 -19.47 8.43
N MET A 293 -1.28 -18.37 7.92
CA MET A 293 -1.18 -17.07 8.57
C MET A 293 -2.56 -16.46 8.70
N LEU A 294 -2.86 -15.92 9.87
CA LEU A 294 -4.06 -15.14 10.15
C LEU A 294 -3.67 -13.73 10.55
N ARG A 295 -4.40 -12.75 10.04
CA ARG A 295 -4.13 -11.34 10.21
C ARG A 295 -5.40 -10.61 10.62
N ALA A 296 -5.23 -9.69 11.55
CA ALA A 296 -6.24 -8.71 11.89
C ALA A 296 -5.57 -7.37 12.17
N GLY A 297 -6.24 -6.28 11.79
CA GLY A 297 -5.74 -4.93 12.00
C GLY A 297 -6.88 -3.95 12.27
N TYR A 298 -6.54 -2.87 12.95
CA TYR A 298 -7.39 -1.70 13.09
C TYR A 298 -6.58 -0.44 12.79
N ARG A 299 -7.08 0.36 11.85
CA ARG A 299 -6.54 1.67 11.50
C ARG A 299 -7.50 2.75 11.95
N TYR A 300 -7.02 3.60 12.83
CA TYR A 300 -7.69 4.83 13.25
C TYR A 300 -7.25 5.99 12.37
N GLU A 301 -8.20 6.85 12.06
CA GLU A 301 -7.99 8.16 11.45
C GLU A 301 -8.99 9.14 12.05
N LYS A 302 -8.71 10.43 11.91
CA LYS A 302 -9.58 11.47 12.46
C LYS A 302 -11.00 11.34 11.89
N ASP A 303 -12.00 11.44 12.77
CA ASP A 303 -13.43 11.40 12.44
C ASP A 303 -13.92 10.08 11.80
N ILE A 304 -13.15 8.97 11.95
CA ILE A 304 -13.55 7.64 11.46
C ILE A 304 -14.89 7.20 12.06
N ASN A 305 -15.75 6.60 11.23
CA ASN A 305 -17.11 6.16 11.61
C ASN A 305 -18.06 7.28 12.08
N THR A 306 -17.77 8.54 11.73
CA THR A 306 -18.69 9.67 11.94
C THR A 306 -19.24 10.19 10.60
N ASP A 307 -20.22 11.10 10.63
CA ASP A 307 -20.73 11.74 9.41
C ASP A 307 -19.70 12.67 8.73
N GLN A 308 -18.63 13.04 9.42
CA GLN A 308 -17.52 13.84 8.89
C GLN A 308 -16.34 12.97 8.42
N SER A 309 -16.53 11.66 8.30
CA SER A 309 -15.46 10.74 7.92
C SER A 309 -15.00 10.97 6.48
N ASN A 310 -13.68 11.07 6.29
CA ASN A 310 -13.02 11.18 4.98
C ASN A 310 -12.63 9.82 4.39
N THR A 311 -13.04 8.71 5.01
CA THR A 311 -12.76 7.35 4.55
C THR A 311 -14.04 6.56 4.39
N MET A 312 -14.02 5.65 3.42
CA MET A 312 -15.06 4.64 3.28
C MET A 312 -14.88 3.49 4.28
N PHE A 313 -13.71 3.33 4.90
CA PHE A 313 -13.37 2.17 5.73
C PHE A 313 -13.85 2.34 7.17
N THR A 314 -14.23 1.23 7.79
CA THR A 314 -14.59 1.20 9.23
C THR A 314 -13.38 1.21 10.16
N GLY A 315 -12.18 1.01 9.60
CA GLY A 315 -10.91 0.89 10.31
C GLY A 315 -10.43 -0.55 10.46
N PHE A 316 -11.34 -1.53 10.50
CA PHE A 316 -10.98 -2.94 10.63
C PHE A 316 -10.42 -3.54 9.33
N SER A 317 -9.53 -4.51 9.47
CA SER A 317 -9.12 -5.44 8.42
C SER A 317 -8.93 -6.84 8.98
N ALA A 318 -9.16 -7.84 8.14
CA ALA A 318 -8.80 -9.21 8.42
C ALA A 318 -8.27 -9.89 7.15
N GLY A 319 -7.42 -10.89 7.31
CA GLY A 319 -6.92 -11.67 6.19
C GLY A 319 -6.31 -12.99 6.60
N ALA A 320 -6.12 -13.85 5.62
CA ALA A 320 -5.50 -15.15 5.78
C ALA A 320 -4.54 -15.44 4.63
N SER A 321 -3.48 -16.19 4.91
CA SER A 321 -2.59 -16.75 3.89
C SER A 321 -2.45 -18.25 4.08
N VAL A 322 -2.37 -18.95 2.96
CA VAL A 322 -1.92 -20.34 2.91
C VAL A 322 -0.72 -20.40 1.97
N GLN A 323 0.35 -21.02 2.45
CA GLN A 323 1.56 -21.25 1.68
C GLN A 323 1.86 -22.73 1.59
N TYR A 324 2.12 -23.18 0.37
CA TYR A 324 2.38 -24.56 0.05
C TYR A 324 3.65 -24.66 -0.80
N LYS A 325 4.53 -25.60 -0.44
CA LYS A 325 5.76 -25.87 -1.19
C LYS A 325 5.49 -27.00 -2.18
N VAL A 326 5.68 -26.72 -3.47
CA VAL A 326 5.46 -27.72 -4.53
C VAL A 326 6.70 -28.61 -4.64
N GLY A 327 6.68 -29.76 -3.96
CA GLY A 327 7.81 -30.70 -3.95
C GLY A 327 9.07 -30.15 -3.26
N ASP A 328 10.16 -30.90 -3.31
CA ASP A 328 11.37 -30.53 -2.57
C ASP A 328 12.17 -29.39 -3.21
N LYS A 329 12.10 -29.26 -4.54
CA LYS A 329 12.83 -28.26 -5.34
C LYS A 329 11.94 -27.26 -6.07
N GLY A 330 10.61 -27.38 -5.99
CA GLY A 330 9.71 -26.47 -6.69
C GLY A 330 9.43 -25.19 -5.90
N PRO A 331 8.69 -24.24 -6.52
CA PRO A 331 8.38 -22.97 -5.90
C PRO A 331 7.45 -23.12 -4.70
N ARG A 332 7.51 -22.14 -3.79
CA ARG A 332 6.49 -21.94 -2.76
C ARG A 332 5.37 -21.11 -3.35
N LEU A 333 4.17 -21.67 -3.40
CA LEU A 333 2.95 -20.97 -3.75
C LEU A 333 2.35 -20.36 -2.48
N ALA A 334 1.94 -19.11 -2.53
CA ALA A 334 1.19 -18.45 -1.48
C ALA A 334 -0.11 -17.90 -2.04
N VAL A 335 -1.22 -18.20 -1.38
CA VAL A 335 -2.53 -17.62 -1.68
C VAL A 335 -2.92 -16.77 -0.49
N ASP A 336 -3.19 -15.50 -0.74
CA ASP A 336 -3.59 -14.54 0.28
C ASP A 336 -4.99 -14.01 -0.02
N TYR A 337 -5.78 -13.83 1.03
CA TYR A 337 -7.07 -13.16 0.97
C TYR A 337 -7.17 -12.13 2.10
N ALA A 338 -7.70 -10.95 1.78
CA ALA A 338 -8.02 -9.94 2.76
C ALA A 338 -9.38 -9.31 2.52
N TYR A 339 -10.00 -8.94 3.62
CA TYR A 339 -11.27 -8.23 3.66
C TYR A 339 -11.14 -6.98 4.52
N ARG A 340 -11.61 -5.86 3.98
CA ARG A 340 -11.68 -4.57 4.67
C ARG A 340 -13.12 -4.06 4.62
N PRO A 341 -13.87 -4.09 5.73
CA PRO A 341 -15.22 -3.57 5.78
C PRO A 341 -15.28 -2.06 5.56
N THR A 342 -16.27 -1.63 4.79
CA THR A 342 -16.55 -0.22 4.48
C THR A 342 -17.85 0.21 5.14
N ALA A 343 -17.92 1.45 5.62
CA ALA A 343 -19.11 2.03 6.24
C ALA A 343 -20.14 2.44 5.18
N LYS A 344 -19.69 3.12 4.11
CA LYS A 344 -20.54 3.64 3.04
C LYS A 344 -19.82 3.54 1.69
N PRO A 345 -20.30 2.74 0.72
CA PRO A 345 -21.32 1.69 0.86
C PRO A 345 -20.82 0.51 1.72
N ASN A 346 -21.72 -0.22 2.40
CA ASN A 346 -21.38 -1.36 3.25
C ASN A 346 -21.23 -2.68 2.45
N ASN A 347 -20.27 -2.69 1.53
CA ASN A 347 -20.02 -3.81 0.62
C ASN A 347 -18.58 -4.33 0.68
N GLY A 348 -17.71 -3.65 1.45
CA GLY A 348 -16.33 -4.03 1.70
C GLY A 348 -15.42 -4.02 0.48
N VAL A 349 -14.14 -4.22 0.76
CA VAL A 349 -13.09 -4.40 -0.24
C VAL A 349 -12.49 -5.79 -0.05
N HIS A 350 -12.45 -6.56 -1.13
CA HIS A 350 -11.88 -7.90 -1.17
C HIS A 350 -10.60 -7.89 -1.99
N THR A 351 -9.51 -8.42 -1.44
CA THR A 351 -8.24 -8.53 -2.15
C THR A 351 -7.80 -9.99 -2.17
N PHE A 352 -7.56 -10.51 -3.36
CA PHE A 352 -7.00 -11.83 -3.63
C PHE A 352 -5.58 -11.67 -4.14
N THR A 353 -4.69 -12.58 -3.73
CA THR A 353 -3.32 -12.58 -4.20
C THR A 353 -2.81 -14.00 -4.39
N LEU A 354 -2.06 -14.20 -5.46
CA LEU A 354 -1.27 -15.39 -5.71
C LEU A 354 0.20 -14.99 -5.82
N ARG A 355 1.08 -15.63 -5.05
CA ARG A 355 2.53 -15.43 -5.14
C ARG A 355 3.24 -16.75 -5.37
N MET A 356 4.32 -16.68 -6.15
CA MET A 356 5.21 -17.78 -6.46
C MET A 356 6.62 -17.36 -6.08
N HIS A 357 7.18 -18.01 -5.06
CA HIS A 357 8.55 -17.79 -4.63
C HIS A 357 9.41 -18.93 -5.15
N PHE A 358 10.33 -18.62 -6.06
CA PHE A 358 11.31 -19.56 -6.57
C PHE A 358 12.51 -19.56 -5.62
N ARG A 359 13.07 -20.75 -5.35
CA ARG A 359 14.26 -20.93 -4.52
C ARG A 359 15.53 -21.03 -5.33
#